data_AF-A0A800FA77-F1
#
_entry.id   AF-A0A800FA77-F1
#
_cell.length_a   1.000
_cell.length_b   1.000
_cell.length_c   1.000
_cell.angle_alpha   90.00
_cell.angle_beta   90.00
_cell.angle_gamma   90.00
#
_symmetry.space_group_name_H-M   'P 1'
#
loop_
_entity.id
_entity.type
_entity.pdbx_description
1 polymer ?
#
loop_
_entity_poly.entity_id
_entity_poly.type
_entity_poly.pdbx_seq_one_letter_code
_entity_poly.pdbx_strand_id
1 'polypeptide(L)'
;MAADRLFEALPKDERQSFAELPSIVHRLEGDAEKMRARVKELDRLIDNVDHDEALGARAAPVGADLSDRRESMAADLQTARDGAQQRLTEAVSALETIRLELLRMHAGAGSVVSMTQDLTAARALSADIEHVLHGKREVARLLASGGDG
;
A
#
# COMPACT_ATOMS: atom_id res chain seq x y z
N MET A 1 -16.77 4.08 -9.18
CA MET A 1 -15.53 4.15 -9.99
C MET A 1 -15.78 3.64 -11.40
N ALA A 2 -14.80 3.69 -12.31
CA ALA A 2 -14.97 3.17 -13.68
C ALA A 2 -15.22 1.65 -13.70
N ALA A 3 -14.58 0.90 -12.79
CA ALA A 3 -14.76 -0.54 -12.65
C ALA A 3 -16.19 -0.92 -12.26
N ASP A 4 -16.81 -0.21 -11.30
CA ASP A 4 -18.21 -0.49 -10.89
C ASP A 4 -19.19 -0.38 -12.06
N ARG A 5 -19.05 0.66 -12.88
CA ARG A 5 -19.92 0.86 -14.06
C ARG A 5 -19.72 -0.24 -15.10
N LEU A 6 -18.48 -0.69 -15.29
CA LEU A 6 -18.18 -1.80 -16.21
C LEU A 6 -18.76 -3.11 -15.69
N PHE A 7 -18.64 -3.37 -14.38
CA PHE A 7 -19.24 -4.53 -13.74
C PHE A 7 -20.77 -4.53 -13.82
N GLU A 8 -21.42 -3.40 -13.55
CA GLU A 8 -22.88 -3.25 -13.65
C GLU A 8 -23.40 -3.47 -15.07
N ALA A 9 -22.59 -3.18 -16.08
CA ALA A 9 -22.91 -3.38 -17.50
C ALA A 9 -22.77 -4.84 -17.97
N LEU A 10 -22.24 -5.75 -17.14
CA LEU A 10 -22.11 -7.16 -17.50
C LEU A 10 -23.48 -7.91 -17.47
N PRO A 11 -23.62 -8.98 -18.28
CA PRO A 11 -24.73 -9.91 -18.18
C PRO A 11 -24.96 -10.41 -16.75
N LYS A 12 -26.21 -10.76 -16.42
CA LYS A 12 -26.60 -11.15 -15.05
C LYS A 12 -25.81 -12.37 -14.55
N ASP A 13 -25.57 -13.36 -15.41
CA ASP A 13 -24.88 -14.60 -15.06
C ASP A 13 -23.39 -14.35 -14.73
N GLU A 14 -22.76 -13.42 -15.45
CA GLU A 14 -21.38 -12.99 -15.17
C GLU A 14 -21.30 -12.19 -13.88
N ARG A 15 -22.25 -11.27 -13.63
CA ARG A 15 -22.33 -10.53 -12.36
C ARG A 15 -22.52 -11.44 -11.16
N GLN A 16 -23.30 -12.52 -11.30
CA GLN A 16 -23.44 -13.53 -10.25
C GLN A 16 -22.13 -14.27 -9.99
N SER A 17 -21.37 -14.57 -11.06
CA SER A 17 -20.07 -15.25 -10.96
C SER A 17 -19.01 -14.41 -10.25
N PHE A 18 -19.10 -13.07 -10.30
CA PHE A 18 -18.15 -12.15 -9.64
C PHE A 18 -18.83 -11.19 -8.66
N ALA A 19 -19.81 -11.66 -7.88
CA ALA A 19 -20.57 -10.82 -6.94
C ALA A 19 -19.68 -10.09 -5.90
N GLU A 20 -18.50 -10.63 -5.64
CA GLU A 20 -17.49 -10.09 -4.73
C GLU A 20 -16.53 -9.07 -5.35
N LEU A 21 -16.48 -8.95 -6.67
CA LEU A 21 -15.58 -8.05 -7.38
C LEU A 21 -15.69 -6.60 -6.89
N PRO A 22 -16.90 -6.00 -6.72
CA PRO A 22 -17.02 -4.63 -6.22
C PRO A 22 -16.34 -4.44 -4.85
N SER A 23 -16.51 -5.41 -3.96
CA SER A 23 -15.90 -5.35 -2.62
C SER A 23 -14.37 -5.40 -2.67
N ILE A 24 -13.81 -6.21 -3.58
CA ILE A 24 -12.36 -6.34 -3.78
C ILE A 24 -11.78 -5.07 -4.39
N VAL A 25 -12.46 -4.49 -5.39
CA VAL A 25 -12.08 -3.21 -6.01
C VAL A 25 -12.04 -2.10 -4.96
N HIS A 26 -13.11 -1.94 -4.16
CA HIS A 26 -13.13 -0.92 -3.12
C HIS A 26 -12.07 -1.12 -2.04
N ARG A 27 -11.75 -2.37 -1.70
CA ARG A 27 -10.66 -2.69 -0.77
C ARG A 27 -9.31 -2.25 -1.35
N LEU A 28 -9.00 -2.62 -2.59
CA LEU A 28 -7.77 -2.21 -3.27
C LEU A 28 -7.65 -0.69 -3.40
N GLU A 29 -8.75 0.01 -3.70
CA GLU A 29 -8.79 1.47 -3.75
C GLU A 29 -8.44 2.09 -2.40
N GLY A 30 -9.06 1.59 -1.33
CA GLY A 30 -8.76 2.03 0.04
C GLY A 30 -7.33 1.71 0.46
N ASP A 31 -6.79 0.57 0.03
CA ASP A 31 -5.42 0.17 0.33
C ASP A 31 -4.39 1.02 -0.44
N ALA A 32 -4.67 1.34 -1.71
CA ALA A 32 -3.87 2.30 -2.47
C ALA A 32 -3.90 3.70 -1.83
N GLU A 33 -5.05 4.17 -1.33
CA GLU A 33 -5.13 5.44 -0.63
C GLU A 33 -4.31 5.44 0.66
N LYS A 34 -4.42 4.38 1.48
CA LYS A 34 -3.61 4.21 2.70
C LYS A 34 -2.11 4.15 2.39
N MET A 35 -1.69 3.40 1.37
CA MET A 35 -0.28 3.31 0.97
C MET A 35 0.24 4.66 0.47
N ARG A 36 -0.55 5.40 -0.31
CA ARG A 36 -0.19 6.77 -0.73
C ARG A 36 -0.04 7.71 0.45
N ALA A 37 -0.95 7.67 1.42
CA ALA A 37 -0.84 8.46 2.64
C ALA A 37 0.44 8.08 3.41
N ARG A 38 0.76 6.78 3.47
CA ARG A 38 1.95 6.26 4.15
C ARG A 38 3.26 6.69 3.49
N VAL A 39 3.34 6.64 2.16
CA VAL A 39 4.51 7.14 1.41
C VAL A 39 4.73 8.62 1.74
N LYS A 40 3.67 9.44 1.68
CA LYS A 40 3.76 10.87 2.03
C LYS A 40 4.18 11.13 3.47
N GLU A 41 3.74 10.30 4.40
CA GLU A 41 4.15 10.39 5.80
C GLU A 41 5.65 10.08 5.95
N LEU A 42 6.10 9.01 5.33
CA LEU A 42 7.51 8.58 5.37
C LEU A 42 8.44 9.59 4.68
N ASP A 43 8.04 10.12 3.52
CA ASP A 43 8.78 11.18 2.83
C ASP A 43 9.01 12.38 3.76
N ARG A 44 7.98 12.84 4.48
CA ARG A 44 8.12 13.94 5.45
C ARG A 44 9.06 13.60 6.60
N LEU A 45 9.05 12.36 7.08
CA LEU A 45 9.95 11.93 8.16
C LEU A 45 11.40 11.89 7.68
N ILE A 46 11.65 11.42 6.47
CA ILE A 46 12.97 11.42 5.83
C ILE A 46 13.45 12.86 5.67
N ASP A 47 12.62 13.75 5.11
CA ASP A 47 12.95 15.17 4.93
C ASP A 47 13.33 15.84 6.26
N ASN A 48 12.66 15.49 7.36
CA ASN A 48 12.97 16.03 8.69
C ASN A 48 14.32 15.51 9.22
N VAL A 49 14.63 14.22 9.03
CA VAL A 49 15.90 13.64 9.45
C VAL A 49 17.06 14.29 8.68
N ASP A 50 16.90 14.44 7.37
CA ASP A 50 17.89 15.10 6.50
C ASP A 50 18.08 16.58 6.90
N HIS A 51 17.00 17.27 7.28
CA HIS A 51 17.06 18.64 7.78
C HIS A 51 17.79 18.75 9.11
N ASP A 52 17.50 17.87 10.08
CA ASP A 52 18.15 17.83 11.38
C ASP A 52 19.65 17.50 11.24
N GLU A 53 20.02 16.62 10.30
CA GLU A 53 21.42 16.36 9.96
C GLU A 53 22.12 17.63 9.45
N ALA A 54 21.50 18.37 8.54
CA ALA A 54 22.06 19.61 8.01
C ALA A 54 22.23 20.71 9.07
N LEU A 55 21.34 20.76 10.07
CA LEU A 55 21.47 21.65 11.23
C LEU A 55 22.56 21.17 12.20
N GLY A 56 22.62 19.87 12.47
CA GLY A 56 23.60 19.25 13.35
C GLY A 56 25.03 19.33 12.81
N ALA A 57 25.22 19.19 11.50
CA ALA A 57 26.52 19.35 10.84
C ALA A 57 27.08 20.78 10.94
N ARG A 58 26.22 21.79 11.17
CA ARG A 58 26.62 23.18 11.48
C ARG A 58 26.98 23.40 12.95
N ALA A 59 26.56 22.50 13.84
CA ALA A 59 26.92 22.52 15.25
C ALA A 59 28.20 21.69 15.50
N ALA A 60 28.76 21.78 16.71
CA ALA A 60 29.95 21.00 17.10
C ALA A 60 29.73 19.48 16.88
N PRO A 61 30.78 18.70 16.56
CA PRO A 61 30.63 17.30 16.18
C PRO A 61 29.95 16.50 17.29
N VAL A 62 28.79 15.93 16.96
CA VAL A 62 28.07 14.97 17.78
C VAL A 62 28.85 13.65 17.77
N GLY A 63 28.90 12.92 18.89
CA GLY A 63 29.67 11.66 18.99
C GLY A 63 29.27 10.62 17.95
N ALA A 64 30.23 9.79 17.51
CA ALA A 64 30.09 8.82 16.41
C ALA A 64 28.86 7.89 16.54
N ASP A 65 28.58 7.41 17.76
CA ASP A 65 27.44 6.52 18.07
C ASP A 65 26.06 7.14 17.72
N LEU A 66 25.89 8.45 17.94
CA LEU A 66 24.66 9.15 17.58
C LEU A 66 24.52 9.38 16.08
N SER A 67 25.63 9.42 15.34
CA SER A 67 25.62 9.53 13.88
C SER A 67 25.27 8.18 13.26
N ASP A 68 25.90 7.09 13.71
CA ASP A 68 25.61 5.72 13.26
C ASP A 68 24.13 5.34 13.51
N ARG A 69 23.59 5.71 14.68
CA ARG A 69 22.17 5.48 14.99
C ARG A 69 21.24 6.25 14.06
N ARG A 70 21.58 7.49 13.69
CA ARG A 70 20.79 8.31 12.77
C ARG A 70 20.81 7.76 11.36
N GLU A 71 21.97 7.33 10.86
CA GLU A 71 22.10 6.70 9.55
C GLU A 71 21.28 5.40 9.47
N SER A 72 21.34 4.57 10.51
CA SER A 72 20.49 3.37 10.62
C SER A 72 18.99 3.73 10.58
N MET A 73 18.57 4.77 11.29
CA MET A 73 17.17 5.22 11.27
C MET A 73 16.74 5.73 9.89
N ALA A 74 17.60 6.48 9.20
CA ALA A 74 17.32 6.96 7.85
C ALA A 74 17.16 5.80 6.86
N ALA A 75 18.05 4.80 6.92
CA ALA A 75 17.98 3.60 6.09
C ALA A 75 16.68 2.78 6.34
N ASP A 76 16.27 2.66 7.60
CA ASP A 76 15.01 1.98 7.96
C ASP A 76 13.78 2.73 7.42
N LEU A 77 13.79 4.06 7.46
CA LEU A 77 12.72 4.90 6.91
C LEU A 77 12.63 4.79 5.39
N GLN A 78 13.77 4.82 4.70
CA GLN A 78 13.83 4.63 3.24
C GLN A 78 13.31 3.25 2.84
N THR A 79 13.77 2.19 3.50
CA THR A 79 13.29 0.82 3.26
C THR A 79 11.77 0.71 3.47
N ALA A 80 11.24 1.33 4.53
CA ALA A 80 9.80 1.35 4.77
C ALA A 80 9.03 2.13 3.70
N ARG A 81 9.62 3.21 3.17
CA ARG A 81 9.02 4.08 2.14
C ARG A 81 8.96 3.36 0.80
N ASP A 82 10.04 2.71 0.41
CA ASP A 82 10.11 1.91 -0.82
C ASP A 82 9.15 0.74 -0.77
N GLY A 83 9.07 0.04 0.36
CA GLY A 83 8.09 -1.02 0.56
C GLY A 83 6.64 -0.53 0.48
N ALA A 84 6.32 0.68 0.96
CA ALA A 84 4.99 1.26 0.83
C ALA A 84 4.69 1.69 -0.62
N GLN A 85 5.70 2.24 -1.31
CA GLN A 85 5.60 2.66 -2.72
C GLN A 85 5.40 1.46 -3.66
N GLN A 86 6.10 0.35 -3.40
CA GLN A 86 5.93 -0.88 -4.16
C GLN A 86 4.49 -1.39 -4.04
N ARG A 87 3.96 -1.50 -2.81
CA ARG A 87 2.58 -1.96 -2.57
C ARG A 87 1.52 -1.05 -3.19
N LEU A 88 1.75 0.28 -3.16
CA LEU A 88 0.90 1.23 -3.89
C LEU A 88 0.89 0.91 -5.40
N THR A 89 2.06 0.64 -5.97
CA THR A 89 2.20 0.32 -7.39
C THR A 89 1.50 -0.99 -7.75
N GLU A 90 1.64 -2.01 -6.90
CA GLU A 90 0.96 -3.30 -7.05
C GLU A 90 -0.56 -3.14 -6.96
N ALA A 91 -1.08 -2.36 -6.00
CA ALA A 91 -2.52 -2.16 -5.84
C ALA A 91 -3.14 -1.42 -7.03
N VAL A 92 -2.48 -0.38 -7.53
CA VAL A 92 -2.92 0.34 -8.73
C VAL A 92 -2.84 -0.54 -9.97
N SER A 93 -1.79 -1.36 -10.10
CA SER A 93 -1.65 -2.30 -11.21
C SER A 93 -2.76 -3.36 -11.19
N ALA A 94 -3.09 -3.91 -10.02
CA ALA A 94 -4.19 -4.86 -9.87
C ALA A 94 -5.55 -4.23 -10.27
N LEU A 95 -5.80 -2.98 -9.86
CA LEU A 95 -7.00 -2.24 -10.26
C LEU A 95 -7.10 -2.05 -11.77
N GLU A 96 -5.98 -1.70 -12.43
CA GLU A 96 -5.97 -1.54 -13.89
C GLU A 96 -6.13 -2.88 -14.61
N THR A 97 -5.52 -3.97 -14.13
CA THR A 97 -5.73 -5.33 -14.65
C THR A 97 -7.21 -5.72 -14.60
N ILE A 98 -7.87 -5.55 -13.44
CA ILE A 98 -9.30 -5.85 -13.28
C ILE A 98 -10.13 -5.00 -14.25
N ARG A 99 -9.82 -3.71 -14.38
CA ARG A 99 -10.52 -2.81 -15.30
C ARG A 99 -10.38 -3.23 -16.76
N LEU A 100 -9.17 -3.62 -17.18
CA LEU A 100 -8.91 -4.09 -18.53
C LEU A 100 -9.63 -5.42 -18.81
N GLU A 101 -9.66 -6.33 -17.85
CA GLU A 101 -10.41 -7.59 -17.99
C GLU A 101 -11.92 -7.33 -18.07
N LEU A 102 -12.46 -6.42 -17.25
CA LEU A 102 -13.86 -5.99 -17.35
C LEU A 102 -14.19 -5.39 -18.72
N LEU A 103 -13.29 -4.57 -19.29
CA LEU A 103 -13.44 -4.04 -20.64
C LEU A 103 -13.43 -5.14 -21.71
N ARG A 104 -12.54 -6.13 -21.56
CA ARG A 104 -12.50 -7.29 -22.47
C ARG A 104 -13.77 -8.13 -22.38
N MET A 105 -14.28 -8.38 -21.18
CA MET A 105 -15.55 -9.08 -20.96
C MET A 105 -16.72 -8.31 -21.60
N HIS A 106 -16.76 -6.99 -21.43
CA HIS A 106 -17.77 -6.15 -22.09
C HIS A 106 -17.69 -6.22 -23.63
N ALA A 107 -16.50 -6.40 -24.19
CA ALA A 107 -16.29 -6.60 -25.62
C ALA A 107 -16.48 -8.06 -26.09
N GLY A 108 -16.86 -8.98 -25.20
CA GLY A 108 -17.07 -10.40 -25.51
C GLY A 108 -15.77 -11.22 -25.67
N ALA A 109 -14.62 -10.70 -25.23
CA ALA A 109 -13.30 -11.30 -25.40
C ALA A 109 -12.61 -11.69 -24.06
N GLY A 110 -13.24 -11.46 -22.92
CA GLY A 110 -12.72 -11.79 -21.58
C GLY A 110 -13.04 -13.23 -21.15
N SER A 111 -12.36 -13.72 -20.12
CA SER A 111 -12.55 -15.07 -19.58
C SER A 111 -12.81 -15.05 -18.08
N VAL A 112 -13.80 -15.85 -17.66
CA VAL A 112 -14.13 -16.02 -16.24
C VAL A 112 -12.94 -16.54 -15.44
N VAL A 113 -12.11 -17.40 -16.04
CA VAL A 113 -10.94 -17.96 -15.41
C VAL A 113 -9.89 -16.88 -15.13
N SER A 114 -9.61 -16.01 -16.10
CA SER A 114 -8.65 -14.90 -15.95
C SER A 114 -9.09 -13.95 -14.85
N MET A 115 -10.36 -13.52 -14.89
CA MET A 115 -10.93 -12.65 -13.86
C MET A 115 -10.81 -13.27 -12.47
N THR A 116 -11.09 -14.57 -12.32
CA THR A 116 -10.99 -15.25 -11.03
C THR A 116 -9.54 -15.28 -10.50
N GLN A 117 -8.57 -15.47 -11.39
CA GLN A 117 -7.14 -15.41 -11.04
C GLN A 117 -6.73 -14.01 -10.59
N ASP A 118 -7.14 -12.98 -11.32
CA ASP A 118 -6.87 -11.58 -10.99
C ASP A 118 -7.47 -11.20 -9.62
N LEU A 119 -8.71 -11.62 -9.34
CA LEU A 119 -9.35 -11.41 -8.05
C LEU A 119 -8.65 -12.17 -6.91
N THR A 120 -8.10 -13.36 -7.18
CA THR A 120 -7.33 -14.12 -6.18
C THR A 120 -6.04 -13.39 -5.81
N ALA A 121 -5.30 -12.92 -6.82
CA ALA A 121 -4.09 -12.11 -6.61
C ALA A 121 -4.40 -10.80 -5.86
N ALA A 122 -5.48 -10.11 -6.23
CA ALA A 122 -5.92 -8.89 -5.56
C ALA A 122 -6.21 -9.08 -4.06
N ARG A 123 -6.82 -10.21 -3.69
CA ARG A 123 -7.09 -10.52 -2.27
C ARG A 123 -5.81 -10.78 -1.50
N ALA A 124 -4.90 -11.57 -2.06
CA ALA A 124 -3.61 -11.84 -1.42
C ALA A 124 -2.85 -10.53 -1.16
N LEU A 125 -2.77 -9.67 -2.17
CA LEU A 125 -2.15 -8.35 -2.04
C LEU A 125 -2.80 -7.49 -0.96
N SER A 126 -4.13 -7.46 -0.89
CA SER A 126 -4.84 -6.69 0.13
C SER A 126 -4.55 -7.21 1.54
N ALA A 127 -4.45 -8.52 1.72
CA ALA A 127 -4.08 -9.14 2.99
C ALA A 127 -2.63 -8.78 3.41
N ASP A 128 -1.70 -8.78 2.46
CA ASP A 128 -0.31 -8.39 2.70
C ASP A 128 -0.19 -6.91 3.11
N ILE A 129 -0.94 -6.02 2.46
CA ILE A 129 -1.00 -4.61 2.82
C ILE A 129 -1.59 -4.43 4.23
N GLU A 130 -2.67 -5.14 4.54
CA GLU A 130 -3.31 -5.11 5.86
C GLU A 130 -2.34 -5.57 6.97
N HIS A 131 -1.59 -6.65 6.72
CA HIS A 131 -0.58 -7.14 7.66
C HIS A 131 0.50 -6.08 7.96
N VAL A 132 1.01 -5.40 6.94
CA VAL A 132 2.02 -4.34 7.09
C VAL A 132 1.49 -3.14 7.86
N LEU A 133 0.24 -2.75 7.60
CA LEU A 133 -0.42 -1.68 8.31
C LEU A 133 -0.71 -2.04 9.78
N HIS A 134 -1.05 -3.30 10.06
CA HIS A 134 -1.39 -3.76 11.41
C HIS A 134 -0.14 -3.97 12.28
N GLY A 135 0.87 -4.67 11.76
CA GLY A 135 2.08 -4.99 12.52
C GLY A 135 2.78 -3.76 13.11
N LYS A 136 2.69 -2.60 12.45
CA LYS A 136 3.26 -1.35 12.98
C LYS A 136 2.40 -0.69 14.06
N ARG A 137 1.08 -0.84 14.04
CA ARG A 137 0.20 -0.31 15.11
C ARG A 137 0.36 -1.09 16.41
N GLU A 138 0.56 -2.41 16.33
CA GLU A 138 0.80 -3.25 17.50
C GLU A 138 2.13 -2.90 18.18
N VAL A 139 3.20 -2.70 17.41
CA VAL A 139 4.49 -2.24 17.95
C VAL A 139 4.35 -0.87 18.61
N ALA A 140 3.67 0.08 17.96
CA ALA A 140 3.45 1.41 18.54
C ALA A 140 2.66 1.35 19.87
N ARG A 141 1.65 0.48 19.97
CA ARG A 141 0.90 0.26 21.21
C ARG A 141 1.75 -0.37 22.31
N LEU A 142 2.53 -1.40 21.98
CA LEU A 142 3.38 -2.09 22.95
C LEU A 142 4.47 -1.16 23.51
N LEU A 143 5.07 -0.32 22.67
CA LEU A 143 6.04 0.69 23.11
C LEU A 143 5.40 1.78 23.97
N ALA A 144 4.15 2.18 23.69
CA ALA A 144 3.42 3.16 24.50
C ALA A 144 2.99 2.59 25.87
N SER A 145 2.70 1.29 25.97
CA SER A 145 2.33 0.64 27.24
C SER A 145 3.52 0.18 28.08
N GLY A 146 4.71 0.04 27.48
CA GLY A 146 5.92 -0.44 28.16
C GLY A 146 6.84 0.67 28.70
N GLY A 147 6.48 1.95 28.50
CA GLY A 147 7.25 3.11 28.95
C GLY A 147 6.93 3.62 30.37
N ASP A 148 5.94 3.04 31.04
CA ASP A 148 5.53 3.39 32.42
C ASP A 148 6.02 2.34 33.45
N GLY A 149 7.28 1.89 33.35
CA GLY A 149 7.89 0.89 34.23
C GLY A 149 9.21 1.33 34.82
#